data_AF-R6EXG0-F1
#
_entry.id   AF-R6EXG0-F1
#
_cell.length_a   1.000
_cell.length_b   1.000
_cell.length_c   1.000
_cell.angle_alpha   90.00
_cell.angle_beta   90.00
_cell.angle_gamma   90.00
#
_symmetry.space_group_name_H-M   'P 1'
#
loop_
_entity.id
_entity.type
_entity.pdbx_description
1 polymer ?
#
loop_
_entity_poly.entity_id
_entity_poly.type
_entity_poly.pdbx_seq_one_letter_code
_entity_poly.pdbx_strand_id
1 'polypeptide(L)'
;MMKDVVKCCIPFLIGVMIGVMLYTLVGWWGFLLIFPWIGFSITFGCLLVIKRKGIKKDLGRRICLLMLLPLFLLFLGICQRENLQLEEFVFYFLLFLQTGIIIRVCVHFLIAKIFGPFIWGRGFCGWACWTGAILEWLPIKENKKIPVNLTRYRYISLIISLGIPITLILLGYDWINMHINEQGHNMFLNYGKPGSLIWFIVSNIIYYVLAIWLAFKFRKNVRFAK
;
A
#
# COMPACT_ATOMS: atom_id res chain seq x y z
N MET A 1 27.97 12.83 3.08
CA MET A 1 27.82 11.68 3.99
C MET A 1 27.03 12.03 5.25
N MET A 2 27.51 12.88 6.16
CA MET A 2 26.76 13.21 7.39
C MET A 2 25.41 13.91 7.12
N LYS A 3 25.37 14.85 6.17
CA LYS A 3 24.13 15.50 5.72
C LYS A 3 23.12 14.52 5.09
N ASP A 4 23.60 13.45 4.46
CA ASP A 4 22.74 12.46 3.81
C ASP A 4 22.14 11.48 4.84
N VAL A 5 22.93 11.12 5.85
CA VAL A 5 22.47 10.30 6.99
C VAL A 5 21.38 11.03 7.78
N VAL A 6 21.56 12.33 8.06
CA VAL A 6 20.54 13.13 8.76
C VAL A 6 19.23 13.17 7.98
N LYS A 7 19.28 13.33 6.66
CA LYS A 7 18.08 13.29 5.80
C LYS A 7 17.36 11.93 5.85
N CYS A 8 18.10 10.84 5.99
CA CYS A 8 17.50 9.51 6.12
C CYS A 8 16.74 9.30 7.41
N CYS A 9 16.99 10.08 8.47
CA CYS A 9 16.27 9.99 9.73
C CYS A 9 14.92 10.72 9.72
N ILE A 10 14.65 11.56 8.71
CA ILE A 10 13.40 12.33 8.60
C ILE A 10 12.14 11.43 8.63
N PRO A 11 12.06 10.30 7.90
CA PRO A 11 10.89 9.42 7.94
C PRO A 11 10.59 8.87 9.33
N PHE A 12 11.62 8.50 10.10
CA PHE A 12 11.46 8.05 11.48
C PHE A 12 10.88 9.14 12.38
N LEU A 13 11.42 10.37 12.31
CA LEU A 13 10.91 11.50 13.09
C LEU A 13 9.45 11.83 12.73
N ILE A 14 9.11 11.82 11.44
CA ILE A 14 7.73 12.01 10.97
C ILE A 14 6.83 10.88 11.51
N GLY A 15 7.28 9.63 11.44
CA GLY A 15 6.53 8.49 11.96
C GLY A 15 6.25 8.59 13.46
N VAL A 16 7.24 9.01 14.25
CA VAL A 16 7.06 9.27 15.70
C VAL A 16 6.09 10.41 15.94
N MET A 17 6.26 11.54 15.24
CA MET A 17 5.37 12.69 15.37
C MET A 17 3.91 12.34 15.04
N ILE A 18 3.67 11.68 13.90
CA ILE A 18 2.33 11.23 13.49
C ILE A 18 1.76 10.22 14.49
N GLY A 19 2.58 9.26 14.96
CA GLY A 19 2.16 8.27 15.95
C GLY A 19 1.71 8.91 17.26
N VAL A 20 2.48 9.85 17.79
CA VAL A 20 2.13 10.61 19.02
C VAL A 20 0.88 11.44 18.80
N MET A 21 0.79 12.17 17.68
CA MET A 21 -0.37 13.00 17.36
C MET A 21 -1.66 12.14 17.29
N LEU A 22 -1.63 11.03 16.55
CA LEU A 22 -2.80 10.15 16.42
C LEU A 22 -3.14 9.43 17.73
N TYR A 23 -2.13 9.08 18.54
CA TYR A 23 -2.38 8.57 19.88
C TYR A 23 -3.09 9.61 20.76
N THR A 24 -2.68 10.88 20.74
CA THR A 24 -3.34 11.92 21.53
C THR A 24 -4.76 12.23 21.05
N LEU A 25 -5.04 12.13 19.75
CA LEU A 25 -6.35 12.43 19.18
C LEU A 25 -7.34 11.27 19.27
N VAL A 26 -6.86 10.03 19.14
CA VAL A 26 -7.71 8.82 19.01
C VAL A 26 -7.57 7.88 20.21
N GLY A 27 -6.50 8.01 21.00
CA GLY A 27 -6.25 7.22 22.21
C GLY A 27 -5.63 5.84 21.98
N TRP A 28 -5.38 5.42 20.73
CA TRP A 28 -4.93 4.05 20.45
C TRP A 28 -3.42 3.89 20.51
N TRP A 29 -2.95 3.12 21.50
CA TRP A 29 -1.53 2.86 21.72
C TRP A 29 -0.83 2.24 20.50
N GLY A 30 -1.55 1.47 19.66
CA GLY A 30 -0.99 0.86 18.46
C GLY A 30 -0.42 1.87 17.47
N PHE A 31 -0.88 3.13 17.48
CA PHE A 31 -0.30 4.21 16.66
C PHE A 31 1.14 4.54 17.06
N LEU A 32 1.49 4.39 18.34
CA LEU A 32 2.85 4.56 18.84
C LEU A 32 3.80 3.45 18.38
N LEU A 33 3.29 2.32 17.89
CA LEU A 33 4.11 1.27 17.30
C LEU A 33 4.13 1.35 15.77
N ILE A 34 2.95 1.44 15.14
CA ILE A 34 2.81 1.27 13.69
C ILE A 34 3.49 2.41 12.93
N PHE A 35 3.25 3.67 13.29
CA PHE A 35 3.82 4.80 12.55
C PHE A 35 5.33 4.92 12.75
N PRO A 36 5.88 4.78 13.97
CA PRO A 36 7.32 4.68 14.18
C PRO A 36 7.95 3.49 13.46
N TRP A 37 7.29 2.33 13.41
CA TRP A 37 7.77 1.17 12.66
C TRP A 37 7.88 1.45 11.16
N ILE A 38 6.90 2.13 10.58
CA ILE A 38 6.95 2.54 9.17
C ILE A 38 8.13 3.49 8.93
N GLY A 39 8.24 4.53 9.75
CA GLY A 39 9.32 5.51 9.67
C GLY A 39 10.70 4.86 9.82
N PHE A 40 10.85 3.96 10.80
CA PHE A 40 12.08 3.21 11.06
C PHE A 40 12.46 2.32 9.87
N SER A 41 11.50 1.58 9.30
CA SER A 41 11.73 0.69 8.16
C SER A 41 12.27 1.46 6.95
N ILE A 42 11.69 2.63 6.66
CA ILE A 42 12.14 3.52 5.57
C ILE A 42 13.53 4.08 5.87
N THR A 43 13.73 4.63 7.07
CA THR A 43 15.03 5.16 7.51
C THR A 43 16.13 4.10 7.41
N PHE A 44 15.87 2.89 7.93
CA PHE A 44 16.79 1.77 7.87
C PHE A 44 17.13 1.37 6.44
N GLY A 45 16.11 1.27 5.57
CA GLY A 45 16.28 1.03 4.15
C GLY A 45 17.17 2.08 3.49
N CYS A 46 16.92 3.37 3.73
CA CYS A 46 17.72 4.46 3.17
C CYS A 46 19.18 4.45 3.67
N LEU A 47 19.42 4.16 4.95
CA LEU A 47 20.77 4.04 5.51
C LEU A 47 21.56 2.89 4.87
N LEU A 48 20.89 1.77 4.59
CA LEU A 48 21.50 0.64 3.87
C LEU A 48 21.85 1.02 2.42
N VAL A 49 21.02 1.82 1.76
CA VAL A 49 21.29 2.34 0.41
C VAL A 49 22.52 3.25 0.40
N ILE A 50 22.68 4.12 1.40
CA ILE A 50 23.88 4.98 1.50
C ILE A 50 25.15 4.15 1.72
N LYS A 51 25.09 3.13 2.59
CA LYS A 51 26.25 2.29 2.90
C LYS A 51 26.65 1.35 1.74
N ARG A 52 25.72 0.97 0.85
CA ARG A 52 25.97 0.00 -0.22
C ARG A 52 26.01 0.66 -1.60
N LYS A 53 27.16 0.56 -2.28
CA LYS A 53 27.35 1.04 -3.67
C LYS A 53 27.01 -0.05 -4.71
N GLY A 54 26.71 0.37 -5.94
CA GLY A 54 26.53 -0.51 -7.10
C GLY A 54 25.24 -1.34 -7.08
N ILE A 55 25.32 -2.59 -7.54
CA ILE A 55 24.17 -3.52 -7.70
C ILE A 55 23.43 -3.79 -6.37
N LYS A 56 24.11 -3.60 -5.23
CA LYS A 56 23.54 -3.80 -3.88
C LYS A 56 22.73 -2.60 -3.38
N LYS A 57 22.65 -1.50 -4.14
CA LYS A 57 21.89 -0.29 -3.79
C LYS A 57 20.40 -0.57 -3.57
N ASP A 58 19.83 -1.50 -4.35
CA ASP A 58 18.40 -1.85 -4.26
C ASP A 58 18.09 -2.72 -3.02
N LEU A 59 19.10 -3.27 -2.34
CA LEU A 59 18.90 -4.17 -1.21
C LEU A 59 18.26 -3.45 -0.01
N GLY A 60 18.63 -2.19 0.24
CA GLY A 60 18.05 -1.41 1.33
C GLY A 60 16.55 -1.21 1.15
N ARG A 61 16.12 -0.93 -0.08
CA ARG A 61 14.71 -0.83 -0.45
C ARG A 61 13.98 -2.16 -0.27
N ARG A 62 14.54 -3.27 -0.75
CA ARG A 62 13.94 -4.60 -0.59
C ARG A 62 13.73 -4.98 0.86
N ILE A 63 14.70 -4.68 1.72
CA ILE A 63 14.60 -4.95 3.16
C ILE A 63 13.52 -4.08 3.79
N CYS A 64 13.46 -2.78 3.46
CA CYS A 64 12.37 -1.90 3.91
C CYS A 64 10.99 -2.44 3.52
N LEU A 65 10.81 -2.84 2.26
CA LEU A 65 9.54 -3.39 1.77
C LEU A 65 9.17 -4.70 2.49
N LEU A 66 10.14 -5.57 2.77
CA LEU A 66 9.91 -6.79 3.55
C LEU A 66 9.53 -6.50 5.00
N MET A 67 10.15 -5.50 5.65
CA MET A 67 9.79 -5.10 7.02
C MET A 67 8.37 -4.57 7.13
N LEU A 68 7.88 -3.94 6.05
CA LEU A 68 6.52 -3.38 5.97
C LEU A 68 5.47 -4.41 5.53
N LEU A 69 5.87 -5.50 4.88
CA LEU A 69 4.95 -6.51 4.34
C LEU A 69 4.02 -7.11 5.42
N PRO A 70 4.50 -7.55 6.61
CA PRO A 70 3.62 -8.09 7.65
C PRO A 70 2.58 -7.07 8.12
N LEU A 71 2.95 -5.80 8.21
CA LEU A 71 2.06 -4.74 8.67
C LEU A 71 0.88 -4.56 7.69
N PHE A 72 1.15 -4.42 6.40
CA PHE A 72 0.10 -4.17 5.41
C PHE A 72 -0.69 -5.42 5.04
N LEU A 73 -0.01 -6.55 4.84
CA LEU A 73 -0.67 -7.77 4.37
C LEU A 73 -1.32 -8.56 5.50
N LEU A 74 -0.59 -8.78 6.61
CA LEU A 74 -1.07 -9.63 7.70
C LEU A 74 -1.90 -8.83 8.69
N PHE A 75 -1.34 -7.76 9.26
CA PHE A 75 -2.04 -7.02 10.30
C PHE A 75 -3.24 -6.24 9.75
N LEU A 76 -3.04 -5.36 8.76
CA LEU A 76 -4.14 -4.58 8.18
C LEU A 76 -5.05 -5.47 7.31
N GLY A 77 -4.48 -6.18 6.35
CA GLY A 77 -5.24 -7.00 5.41
C GLY A 77 -5.97 -8.19 6.03
N ILE A 78 -5.31 -9.02 6.84
CA ILE A 78 -5.90 -10.26 7.37
C ILE A 78 -6.52 -10.05 8.76
N CYS A 79 -5.78 -9.47 9.71
CA CYS A 79 -6.25 -9.35 11.09
C CYS A 79 -7.35 -8.29 11.24
N GLN A 80 -7.16 -7.11 10.66
CA GLN A 80 -8.18 -6.04 10.68
C GLN A 80 -9.18 -6.18 9.53
N ARG A 81 -8.90 -7.02 8.52
CA ARG A 81 -9.74 -7.22 7.33
C ARG A 81 -9.99 -5.91 6.58
N GLU A 82 -8.96 -5.07 6.52
CA GLU A 82 -8.96 -3.79 5.85
C GLU A 82 -8.38 -3.94 4.44
N ASN A 83 -9.21 -3.71 3.43
CA ASN A 83 -8.76 -3.72 2.07
C ASN A 83 -8.34 -2.30 1.61
N LEU A 84 -7.03 -2.10 1.44
CA LEU A 84 -6.44 -0.83 1.00
C LEU A 84 -6.24 -0.75 -0.54
N GLN A 85 -6.86 -1.66 -1.30
CA GLN A 85 -6.83 -1.67 -2.76
C GLN A 85 -7.78 -0.61 -3.36
N LEU A 86 -7.74 -0.45 -4.70
CA LEU A 86 -8.55 0.57 -5.37
C LEU A 86 -10.03 0.19 -5.42
N GLU A 87 -10.31 -1.09 -5.51
CA GLU A 87 -11.65 -1.66 -5.59
C GLU A 87 -12.44 -1.33 -4.33
N GLU A 88 -11.84 -1.55 -3.16
CA GLU A 88 -12.47 -1.24 -1.89
C GLU A 88 -12.69 0.28 -1.73
N PHE A 89 -11.73 1.08 -2.20
CA PHE A 89 -11.84 2.53 -2.17
C PHE A 89 -13.12 3.03 -2.88
N VAL A 90 -13.61 2.35 -3.91
CA VAL A 90 -14.87 2.72 -4.58
C VAL A 90 -16.06 2.67 -3.61
N PHE A 91 -16.16 1.62 -2.80
CA PHE A 91 -17.25 1.48 -1.82
C PHE A 91 -17.20 2.58 -0.77
N TYR A 92 -16.03 2.81 -0.18
CA TYR A 92 -15.85 3.86 0.84
C TYR A 92 -16.02 5.27 0.26
N PHE A 93 -15.61 5.49 -0.99
CA PHE A 93 -15.79 6.77 -1.66
C PHE A 93 -17.26 7.05 -1.97
N LEU A 94 -18.02 6.03 -2.39
CA LEU A 94 -19.46 6.18 -2.57
C LEU A 94 -20.17 6.49 -1.26
N LEU A 95 -19.79 5.82 -0.17
CA LEU A 95 -20.31 6.14 1.16
C LEU A 95 -20.03 7.59 1.56
N PHE A 96 -18.81 8.07 1.30
CA PHE A 96 -18.46 9.48 1.50
C PHE A 96 -19.35 10.41 0.67
N LEU A 97 -19.62 10.11 -0.61
CA LEU A 97 -20.50 10.93 -1.44
C LEU A 97 -21.95 10.97 -0.92
N GLN A 98 -22.43 9.88 -0.30
CA GLN A 98 -23.79 9.78 0.23
C GLN A 98 -23.96 10.42 1.61
N THR A 99 -22.96 10.28 2.49
CA THR A 99 -23.06 10.65 3.91
C THR A 99 -22.21 11.84 4.32
N GLY A 100 -21.21 12.21 3.50
CA GLY A 100 -20.18 13.19 3.83
C GLY A 100 -19.10 12.69 4.79
N ILE A 101 -19.15 11.42 5.22
CA ILE A 101 -18.24 10.88 6.24
C ILE A 101 -16.94 10.39 5.61
N ILE A 102 -15.80 10.91 6.07
CA ILE A 102 -14.47 10.47 5.64
C ILE A 102 -13.97 9.36 6.57
N ILE A 103 -13.68 8.18 6.01
CA ILE A 103 -13.24 6.99 6.74
C ILE A 103 -11.76 6.67 6.44
N ARG A 104 -11.16 5.82 7.27
CA ARG A 104 -9.74 5.40 7.24
C ARG A 104 -9.26 4.99 5.84
N VAL A 105 -10.02 4.19 5.11
CA VAL A 105 -9.67 3.73 3.74
C VAL A 105 -9.58 4.90 2.77
N CYS A 106 -10.52 5.86 2.82
CA CYS A 106 -10.46 7.07 2.01
C CYS A 106 -9.24 7.93 2.34
N VAL A 107 -8.96 8.16 3.63
CA VAL A 107 -7.79 8.94 4.06
C VAL A 107 -6.50 8.29 3.59
N HIS A 108 -6.35 6.97 3.77
CA HIS A 108 -5.20 6.23 3.28
C HIS A 108 -5.04 6.39 1.77
N PHE A 109 -6.11 6.18 1.00
CA PHE A 109 -6.03 6.24 -0.45
C PHE A 109 -5.66 7.66 -0.93
N LEU A 110 -6.30 8.70 -0.40
CA LEU A 110 -6.02 10.09 -0.76
C LEU A 110 -4.58 10.48 -0.40
N ILE A 111 -4.14 10.24 0.83
CA ILE A 111 -2.80 10.61 1.28
C ILE A 111 -1.75 9.73 0.60
N ALA A 112 -1.89 8.41 0.66
CA ALA A 112 -0.85 7.51 0.21
C ALA A 112 -0.79 7.40 -1.32
N LYS A 113 -1.90 7.51 -2.06
CA LYS A 113 -1.92 7.27 -3.52
C LYS A 113 -2.16 8.52 -4.37
N ILE A 114 -2.66 9.62 -3.81
CA ILE A 114 -2.88 10.88 -4.57
C ILE A 114 -1.92 11.98 -4.11
N PHE A 115 -2.06 12.47 -2.87
CA PHE A 115 -1.25 13.57 -2.36
C PHE A 115 0.22 13.17 -2.16
N GLY A 116 0.48 11.94 -1.71
CA GLY A 116 1.83 11.43 -1.48
C GLY A 116 2.70 11.50 -2.74
N PRO A 117 2.24 10.97 -3.89
CA PRO A 117 2.89 11.16 -5.18
C PRO A 117 3.05 12.61 -5.62
N PHE A 118 2.12 13.49 -5.28
CA PHE A 118 2.19 14.90 -5.65
C PHE A 118 3.27 15.65 -4.84
N ILE A 119 3.38 15.36 -3.54
CA ILE A 119 4.30 16.05 -2.62
C ILE A 119 5.70 15.43 -2.65
N TRP A 120 5.80 14.10 -2.66
CA TRP A 120 7.07 13.37 -2.51
C TRP A 120 7.42 12.52 -3.75
N GLY A 121 6.70 12.68 -4.85
CA GLY A 121 6.86 11.83 -6.03
C GLY A 121 6.56 10.36 -5.72
N ARG A 122 7.12 9.45 -6.54
CA ARG A 122 7.00 8.00 -6.29
C ARG A 122 7.79 7.51 -5.06
N GLY A 123 8.35 8.42 -4.26
CA GLY A 123 9.15 8.12 -3.08
C GLY A 123 8.32 7.48 -1.96
N PHE A 124 7.17 8.03 -1.60
CA PHE A 124 6.42 7.53 -0.44
C PHE A 124 5.82 6.13 -0.66
N CYS A 125 4.95 5.96 -1.65
CA CYS A 125 4.36 4.65 -1.97
C CYS A 125 5.41 3.67 -2.48
N GLY A 126 6.46 4.18 -3.14
CA GLY A 126 7.53 3.34 -3.66
C GLY A 126 8.24 2.58 -2.55
N TRP A 127 8.44 3.16 -1.37
CA TRP A 127 9.17 2.51 -0.26
C TRP A 127 8.27 1.72 0.71
N ALA A 128 6.95 1.80 0.53
CA ALA A 128 5.96 1.17 1.41
C ALA A 128 4.88 0.39 0.62
N CYS A 129 5.28 -0.38 -0.39
CA CYS A 129 4.38 -1.15 -1.24
C CYS A 129 4.46 -2.66 -0.93
N TRP A 130 3.37 -3.27 -0.42
CA TRP A 130 3.31 -4.71 -0.18
C TRP A 130 3.38 -5.55 -1.48
N THR A 131 2.84 -5.04 -2.59
CA THR A 131 2.97 -5.72 -3.90
C THR A 131 4.42 -5.72 -4.37
N GLY A 132 5.10 -4.58 -4.28
CA GLY A 132 6.51 -4.44 -4.61
C GLY A 132 7.40 -5.32 -3.72
N ALA A 133 7.04 -5.49 -2.45
CA ALA A 133 7.77 -6.33 -1.51
C ALA A 133 7.93 -7.79 -1.97
N ILE A 134 6.99 -8.32 -2.77
CA ILE A 134 7.10 -9.65 -3.35
C ILE A 134 7.75 -9.58 -4.74
N LEU A 135 7.28 -8.69 -5.61
CA LEU A 135 7.71 -8.64 -7.01
C LEU A 135 9.19 -8.24 -7.18
N GLU A 136 9.77 -7.48 -6.26
CA GLU A 136 11.17 -7.07 -6.34
C GLU A 136 12.17 -8.21 -6.09
N TRP A 137 11.72 -9.33 -5.50
CA TRP A 137 12.53 -10.51 -5.24
C TRP A 137 12.49 -11.54 -6.38
N LEU A 138 11.70 -11.32 -7.42
CA LEU A 138 11.67 -12.21 -8.58
C LEU A 138 13.07 -12.31 -9.24
N PRO A 139 13.52 -13.51 -9.64
CA PRO A 139 14.85 -13.77 -10.18
C PRO A 139 15.00 -13.35 -11.65
N ILE A 140 14.51 -12.17 -12.03
CA ILE A 140 14.55 -11.65 -13.40
C ILE A 140 15.73 -10.70 -13.55
N LYS A 141 16.75 -11.09 -14.32
CA LYS A 141 17.97 -10.27 -14.49
C LYS A 141 17.77 -9.19 -15.55
N GLU A 142 17.02 -9.48 -16.62
CA GLU A 142 16.79 -8.55 -17.72
C GLU A 142 15.79 -7.44 -17.33
N ASN A 143 15.98 -6.24 -17.88
CA ASN A 143 15.03 -5.15 -17.74
C ASN A 143 14.60 -4.67 -19.13
N LYS A 144 13.90 -5.53 -19.88
CA LYS A 144 13.43 -5.19 -21.22
C LYS A 144 12.46 -4.00 -21.16
N LYS A 145 12.55 -3.10 -22.14
CA LYS A 145 11.54 -2.03 -22.27
C LYS A 145 10.23 -2.68 -22.75
N ILE A 146 9.14 -2.39 -22.06
CA ILE A 146 7.81 -2.81 -22.50
C ILE A 146 7.39 -1.84 -23.62
N PRO A 147 6.90 -2.34 -24.76
CA PRO A 147 6.38 -1.47 -25.82
C PRO A 147 5.28 -0.55 -25.29
N VAL A 148 5.23 0.69 -25.80
CA VAL A 148 4.28 1.71 -25.34
C VAL A 148 2.83 1.23 -25.49
N ASN A 149 2.52 0.50 -26.55
CA ASN A 149 1.20 -0.08 -26.78
C ASN A 149 0.77 -1.03 -25.66
N LEU A 150 1.69 -1.86 -25.17
CA LEU A 150 1.43 -2.76 -24.03
C LEU A 150 1.34 -2.00 -22.69
N THR A 151 1.96 -0.84 -22.59
CA THR A 151 1.82 0.00 -21.38
C THR A 151 0.39 0.52 -21.21
N ARG A 152 -0.41 0.58 -22.29
CA ARG A 152 -1.84 0.96 -22.25
C ARG A 152 -2.71 -0.07 -21.51
N TYR A 153 -2.29 -1.33 -21.38
CA TYR A 153 -3.03 -2.35 -20.62
C TYR A 153 -3.23 -1.98 -19.14
N ARG A 154 -2.43 -1.06 -18.58
CA ARG A 154 -2.68 -0.52 -17.24
C ARG A 154 -4.04 0.18 -17.11
N TYR A 155 -4.54 0.77 -18.18
CA TYR A 155 -5.86 1.41 -18.18
C TYR A 155 -6.98 0.37 -18.20
N ILE A 156 -6.76 -0.79 -18.83
CA ILE A 156 -7.71 -1.91 -18.76
C ILE A 156 -7.80 -2.41 -17.32
N SER A 157 -6.65 -2.61 -16.65
CA SER A 157 -6.66 -2.96 -15.21
C SER A 157 -7.40 -1.90 -14.39
N LEU A 158 -7.15 -0.61 -14.62
CA LEU A 158 -7.83 0.48 -13.91
C LEU A 158 -9.34 0.46 -14.13
N ILE A 159 -9.78 0.29 -15.38
CA ILE A 159 -11.20 0.22 -15.75
C ILE A 159 -11.85 -1.00 -15.09
N ILE A 160 -11.17 -2.15 -15.03
CA ILE A 160 -11.69 -3.34 -14.35
C ILE A 160 -11.79 -3.11 -12.84
N SER A 161 -10.76 -2.56 -12.20
CA SER A 161 -10.73 -2.30 -10.75
C SER A 161 -11.80 -1.29 -10.31
N LEU A 162 -12.18 -0.35 -11.17
CA LEU A 162 -13.26 0.60 -10.89
C LEU A 162 -14.63 0.07 -11.32
N GLY A 163 -14.69 -0.56 -12.50
CA GLY A 163 -15.92 -1.00 -13.13
C GLY A 163 -16.59 -2.16 -12.40
N ILE A 164 -15.83 -3.11 -11.83
CA ILE A 164 -16.41 -4.23 -11.07
C ILE A 164 -17.19 -3.72 -9.84
N PRO A 165 -16.60 -2.94 -8.90
CA PRO A 165 -17.35 -2.40 -7.77
C PRO A 165 -18.55 -1.56 -8.18
N ILE A 166 -18.40 -0.70 -9.20
CA ILE A 166 -19.51 0.15 -9.70
C ILE A 166 -20.65 -0.73 -10.23
N THR A 167 -20.33 -1.76 -11.01
CA THR A 167 -21.35 -2.68 -11.57
C THR A 167 -22.07 -3.43 -10.46
N LEU A 168 -21.35 -3.92 -9.45
CA LEU A 168 -21.96 -4.58 -8.31
C LEU A 168 -22.96 -3.67 -7.58
N ILE A 169 -22.57 -2.40 -7.36
CA ILE A 169 -23.45 -1.40 -6.74
C ILE A 169 -24.73 -1.21 -7.56
N LEU A 170 -24.60 -1.06 -8.89
CA LEU A 170 -25.75 -0.88 -9.78
C LEU A 170 -26.68 -2.09 -9.83
N LEU A 171 -26.14 -3.30 -9.61
CA LEU A 171 -26.92 -4.55 -9.53
C LEU A 171 -27.56 -4.77 -8.14
N GLY A 172 -27.45 -3.82 -7.21
CA GLY A 172 -28.04 -3.91 -5.88
C GLY A 172 -27.25 -4.79 -4.90
N TYR A 173 -25.96 -5.00 -5.13
CA TYR A 173 -25.09 -5.69 -4.18
C TYR A 173 -25.05 -4.94 -2.84
N ASP A 174 -25.22 -5.66 -1.73
CA ASP A 174 -25.17 -5.10 -0.37
C ASP A 174 -23.73 -4.83 0.09
N TRP A 175 -23.11 -3.84 -0.54
CA TRP A 175 -21.73 -3.45 -0.28
C TRP A 175 -21.56 -2.85 1.12
N ILE A 176 -22.61 -2.25 1.71
CA ILE A 176 -22.54 -1.66 3.06
C ILE A 176 -22.29 -2.78 4.09
N ASN A 177 -23.14 -3.81 4.12
CA ASN A 177 -22.98 -4.87 5.11
C ASN A 177 -21.78 -5.78 4.84
N MET A 178 -21.35 -5.88 3.58
CA MET A 178 -20.28 -6.79 3.15
C MET A 178 -18.87 -6.18 3.20
N HIS A 179 -18.73 -4.85 3.06
CA HIS A 179 -17.44 -4.18 2.95
C HIS A 179 -17.25 -3.05 3.96
N ILE A 180 -18.30 -2.30 4.29
CA ILE A 180 -18.18 -1.13 5.15
C ILE A 180 -18.07 -1.58 6.61
N ASN A 181 -16.94 -1.26 7.20
CA ASN A 181 -16.74 -1.40 8.62
C ASN A 181 -17.13 -0.09 9.29
N GLU A 182 -18.33 -0.05 9.88
CA GLU A 182 -18.69 1.04 10.77
C GLU A 182 -17.80 1.01 12.02
N GLN A 183 -17.51 2.18 12.59
CA GLN A 183 -16.58 2.31 13.71
C GLN A 183 -17.09 1.57 14.94
N GLY A 184 -16.71 0.30 15.08
CA GLY A 184 -16.83 -0.44 16.33
C GLY A 184 -15.93 0.20 17.38
N HIS A 185 -16.52 0.67 18.48
CA HIS A 185 -15.86 1.35 19.59
C HIS A 185 -14.85 0.48 20.38
N ASN A 186 -14.55 -0.75 19.94
CA ASN A 186 -13.71 -1.69 20.68
C ASN A 186 -12.41 -2.01 19.93
N MET A 187 -11.30 -1.77 20.61
CA MET A 187 -10.12 -1.10 20.04
C MET A 187 -8.86 -1.97 19.98
N PHE A 188 -9.03 -3.29 19.82
CA PHE A 188 -7.91 -4.25 19.77
C PHE A 188 -7.91 -5.13 18.51
N LEU A 189 -9.09 -5.59 18.08
CA LEU A 189 -9.33 -6.22 16.78
C LEU A 189 -10.73 -5.84 16.33
N ASN A 190 -10.86 -4.77 15.54
CA ASN A 190 -12.10 -4.58 14.79
C ASN A 190 -12.03 -5.55 13.61
N TYR A 191 -12.70 -6.68 13.74
CA TYR A 191 -12.83 -7.60 12.63
C TYR A 191 -13.67 -6.92 11.55
N GLY A 192 -13.01 -6.45 10.49
CA GLY A 192 -13.72 -6.01 9.30
C GLY A 192 -14.64 -7.08 8.74
N LYS A 193 -15.49 -6.65 7.82
CA LYS A 193 -16.50 -7.54 7.24
C LYS A 193 -15.83 -8.67 6.45
N PRO A 194 -16.41 -9.88 6.46
CA PRO A 194 -15.84 -11.02 5.74
C PRO A 194 -15.78 -10.77 4.23
N GLY A 195 -16.71 -9.99 3.67
CA GLY A 195 -16.69 -9.61 2.24
C GLY A 195 -15.42 -8.84 1.88
N SER A 196 -15.04 -7.84 2.68
CA SER A 196 -13.79 -7.09 2.49
C SER A 196 -12.54 -8.00 2.53
N LEU A 197 -12.49 -8.97 3.46
CA LEU A 197 -11.38 -9.94 3.54
C LEU A 197 -11.32 -10.85 2.30
N ILE A 198 -12.45 -11.40 1.87
CA ILE A 198 -12.52 -12.26 0.68
C ILE A 198 -12.06 -11.46 -0.54
N TRP A 199 -12.55 -10.23 -0.68
CA TRP A 199 -12.16 -9.34 -1.76
C TRP A 199 -10.65 -9.03 -1.74
N PHE A 200 -10.10 -8.71 -0.56
CA PHE A 200 -8.68 -8.48 -0.37
C PHE A 200 -7.85 -9.69 -0.80
N ILE A 201 -8.20 -10.90 -0.36
CA ILE A 201 -7.45 -12.13 -0.68
C ILE A 201 -7.53 -12.43 -2.17
N VAL A 202 -8.75 -12.50 -2.74
CA VAL A 202 -8.97 -12.87 -4.14
C VAL A 202 -8.28 -11.88 -5.07
N SER A 203 -8.48 -10.58 -4.85
CA SER A 203 -7.86 -9.54 -5.68
C SER A 203 -6.34 -9.57 -5.58
N ASN A 204 -5.75 -9.70 -4.38
CA ASN A 204 -4.29 -9.82 -4.26
C ASN A 204 -3.76 -11.07 -4.97
N ILE A 205 -4.41 -12.24 -4.85
CA ILE A 205 -4.00 -13.46 -5.57
C ILE A 205 -3.98 -13.21 -7.08
N ILE A 206 -5.06 -12.65 -7.64
CA ILE A 206 -5.15 -12.34 -9.06
C ILE A 206 -4.04 -11.36 -9.47
N TYR A 207 -3.83 -10.29 -8.69
CA TYR A 207 -2.77 -9.32 -8.97
C TYR A 207 -1.39 -9.94 -8.96
N TYR A 208 -1.06 -10.77 -7.96
CA TYR A 208 0.24 -11.41 -7.87
C TYR A 208 0.45 -12.40 -9.00
N VAL A 209 -0.52 -13.26 -9.30
CA VAL A 209 -0.44 -14.23 -10.40
C VAL A 209 -0.20 -13.52 -11.74
N LEU A 210 -1.01 -12.51 -12.06
CA LEU A 210 -0.87 -11.75 -13.30
C LEU A 210 0.45 -10.98 -13.36
N ALA A 211 0.85 -10.31 -12.27
CA ALA A 211 2.08 -9.53 -12.23
C ALA A 211 3.31 -10.41 -12.38
N ILE A 212 3.36 -11.55 -11.69
CA ILE A 212 4.45 -12.54 -11.80
C ILE A 212 4.51 -13.09 -13.22
N TRP A 213 3.37 -13.53 -13.77
CA TRP A 213 3.30 -14.08 -15.13
C TRP A 213 3.78 -13.06 -16.18
N LEU A 214 3.28 -11.82 -16.12
CA LEU A 214 3.70 -10.75 -17.02
C LEU A 214 5.19 -10.43 -16.87
N ALA A 215 5.71 -10.38 -15.64
CA ALA A 215 7.11 -10.09 -15.37
C ALA A 215 8.03 -11.12 -16.04
N PHE A 216 7.73 -12.42 -15.92
CA PHE A 216 8.48 -13.48 -16.58
C PHE A 216 8.30 -13.46 -18.10
N LYS A 217 7.07 -13.34 -18.60
CA LYS A 217 6.76 -13.32 -20.04
C LYS A 217 7.52 -12.21 -20.78
N PHE A 218 7.54 -11.00 -20.22
CA PHE A 218 8.21 -9.86 -20.82
C PHE A 218 9.67 -9.70 -20.40
N ARG A 219 10.18 -10.58 -19.53
CA ARG A 219 11.49 -10.46 -18.87
C ARG A 219 11.74 -9.03 -18.37
N LYS A 220 10.71 -8.50 -17.69
CA LYS A 220 10.71 -7.16 -17.13
C LYS A 220 11.12 -7.25 -15.68
N ASN A 221 12.25 -6.64 -15.35
CA ASN A 221 12.59 -6.42 -13.96
C ASN A 221 11.60 -5.40 -13.34
N VAL A 222 10.88 -5.84 -12.32
CA VAL A 222 9.84 -5.07 -11.62
C VAL A 222 10.40 -4.22 -10.47
N ARG A 223 11.74 -4.08 -10.38
CA ARG A 223 12.36 -3.13 -9.46
C ARG A 223 11.88 -1.71 -9.77
N PHE A 224 11.09 -1.17 -8.87
CA PHE A 224 10.68 0.23 -8.88
C PHE A 224 11.89 1.07 -8.44
N ALA A 225 12.24 2.07 -9.24
CA ALA A 225 13.44 2.91 -9.16
C ALA A 225 14.67 2.37 -9.94
N LYS A 226 14.85 2.93 -11.13
CA LYS A 226 16.15 3.44 -11.57
C LYS A 226 16.01 4.95 -11.71
#